data_AF-A0A6P1U649-F1
#
_entry.id   AF-A0A6P1U649-F1
#
_cell.length_a   1.000
_cell.length_b   1.000
_cell.length_c   1.000
_cell.angle_alpha   90.00
_cell.angle_beta   90.00
_cell.angle_gamma   90.00
#
_symmetry.space_group_name_H-M   'P 1'
#
loop_
_entity.id
_entity.type
_entity.pdbx_description
1 polymer ?
#
loop_
_entity_poly.entity_id
_entity_poly.type
_entity_poly.pdbx_seq_one_letter_code
_entity_poly.pdbx_strand_id
1 'polypeptide(L)'
;MKEFLIWWPEVGQVLEDARCFTAHDHTQAVEAWARWYDAYSNDYALIDRGQPACIEVLQVDSNELKTIKVSGHMERVYTTWE
;
A
#
# COMPACT_ATOMS: atom_id res chain seq x y z
N MET A 1 5.58 -17.24 6.69
CA MET A 1 5.12 -16.01 6.00
C MET A 1 4.26 -16.45 4.83
N LYS A 2 3.36 -15.59 4.36
CA LYS A 2 2.41 -15.85 3.27
C LYS A 2 2.70 -14.88 2.13
N GLU A 3 2.34 -15.29 0.91
CA GLU A 3 2.45 -14.47 -0.28
C GLU A 3 1.16 -13.69 -0.53
N PHE A 4 1.31 -12.40 -0.82
CA PHE A 4 0.22 -11.48 -1.09
C PHE A 4 0.49 -10.74 -2.40
N LEU A 5 -0.48 -10.78 -3.30
CA LEU A 5 -0.49 -10.00 -4.53
C LEU A 5 -1.28 -8.71 -4.28
N ILE A 6 -0.66 -7.56 -4.55
CA ILE A 6 -1.25 -6.25 -4.26
C ILE A 6 -1.21 -5.37 -5.51
N TRP A 7 -2.35 -4.79 -5.87
CA TRP A 7 -2.51 -3.85 -6.98
C TRP A 7 -3.48 -2.72 -6.62
N TRP A 8 -3.38 -1.61 -7.34
CA TRP A 8 -4.24 -0.44 -7.16
C TRP A 8 -5.16 -0.23 -8.37
N PRO A 9 -6.41 -0.71 -8.32
CA PRO A 9 -7.31 -0.65 -9.48
C PRO A 9 -7.68 0.78 -9.89
N GLU A 10 -7.68 1.75 -8.98
CA GLU A 10 -8.06 3.13 -9.31
C GLU A 10 -7.06 3.85 -10.23
N VAL A 11 -5.82 3.35 -10.30
CA VAL A 11 -4.81 3.84 -11.27
C VAL A 11 -4.74 2.95 -12.52
N GLY A 12 -5.71 2.05 -12.70
CA GLY A 12 -5.82 1.17 -13.86
C GLY A 12 -4.97 -0.10 -13.78
N GLN A 13 -4.38 -0.43 -12.63
CA GLN A 13 -3.67 -1.70 -12.45
C GLN A 13 -4.65 -2.87 -12.32
N VAL A 14 -4.28 -4.01 -12.89
CA VAL A 14 -5.01 -5.27 -12.74
C VAL A 14 -4.19 -6.30 -11.96
N LEU A 15 -4.75 -7.48 -11.71
CA LEU A 15 -4.05 -8.59 -11.05
C LEU A 15 -2.73 -8.96 -11.75
N GLU A 16 -2.63 -8.78 -13.07
CA GLU A 16 -1.39 -9.03 -13.83
C GLU A 16 -0.28 -8.00 -13.54
N ASP A 17 -0.66 -6.78 -13.14
CA ASP A 17 0.26 -5.74 -12.64
C ASP A 17 0.52 -5.88 -11.14
N ALA A 18 -0.10 -6.87 -10.48
CA ALA A 18 0.02 -7.02 -9.05
C ALA A 18 1.45 -7.34 -8.66
N ARG A 19 1.86 -6.70 -7.56
CA ARG A 19 3.19 -6.90 -7.00
C ARG A 19 3.11 -7.85 -5.82
N CYS A 20 4.02 -8.81 -5.79
CA CYS A 20 4.09 -9.81 -4.73
C CYS A 20 4.86 -9.29 -3.52
N PHE A 21 4.28 -9.46 -2.34
CA PHE A 21 4.88 -9.17 -1.05
C PHE A 21 4.75 -10.39 -0.14
N THR A 22 5.79 -10.66 0.64
CA THR A 22 5.77 -11.71 1.65
C THR A 22 5.52 -11.07 3.02
N ALA A 23 4.44 -11.46 3.70
CA ALA A 23 4.09 -10.91 5.00
C ALA A 23 3.42 -11.95 5.92
N HIS A 24 3.15 -11.61 7.17
CA HIS A 24 2.37 -12.49 8.06
C HIS A 24 0.86 -12.38 7.81
N ASP A 25 0.39 -11.18 7.50
CA ASP A 25 -1.02 -10.82 7.38
C ASP A 25 -1.23 -9.74 6.32
N HIS A 26 -2.47 -9.58 5.87
CA HIS A 26 -2.88 -8.60 4.86
C HIS A 26 -2.41 -7.18 5.22
N THR A 27 -2.57 -6.76 6.49
CA THR A 27 -2.13 -5.43 6.96
C THR A 27 -0.64 -5.21 6.73
N GLN A 28 0.18 -6.18 7.11
CA GLN A 28 1.64 -6.06 7.01
C GLN A 28 2.10 -6.07 5.54
N ALA A 29 1.41 -6.83 4.68
CA ALA A 29 1.64 -6.81 3.24
C ALA A 29 1.29 -5.46 2.62
N VAL A 30 0.17 -4.87 3.04
CA VAL A 30 -0.26 -3.53 2.64
C VAL A 30 0.70 -2.46 3.09
N GLU A 31 1.19 -2.51 4.32
CA GLU A 31 2.20 -1.56 4.81
C GLU A 31 3.49 -1.64 3.99
N ALA A 32 3.93 -2.85 3.64
CA ALA A 32 5.09 -3.06 2.79
C ALA A 32 4.87 -2.51 1.38
N TRP A 33 3.69 -2.75 0.79
CA TRP A 33 3.30 -2.17 -0.49
C TRP A 33 3.26 -0.65 -0.44
N ALA A 34 2.65 -0.07 0.60
CA ALA A 34 2.50 1.38 0.75
C ALA A 34 3.87 2.05 0.86
N ARG A 35 4.78 1.52 1.68
CA ARG A 35 6.16 2.02 1.79
C ARG A 35 6.93 1.89 0.48
N TRP A 36 6.76 0.76 -0.21
CA TRP A 36 7.38 0.57 -1.52
C TRP A 36 6.84 1.56 -2.55
N TYR A 37 5.52 1.75 -2.62
CA TYR A 37 4.87 2.64 -3.57
C TYR A 37 5.23 4.10 -3.31
N ASP A 38 5.29 4.52 -2.04
CA ASP A 38 5.72 5.87 -1.65
C ASP A 38 7.17 6.15 -2.06
N ALA A 39 8.08 5.20 -1.80
CA ALA A 39 9.47 5.30 -2.21
C ALA A 39 9.68 5.22 -3.73
N TYR A 40 8.84 4.45 -4.44
CA TYR A 40 8.95 4.23 -5.88
C TYR A 40 8.33 5.36 -6.70
N SER A 41 7.18 5.89 -6.26
CA SER A 41 6.41 6.86 -7.03
C SER A 41 7.11 8.22 -7.11
N ASN A 42 8.03 8.54 -6.18
CA ASN A 42 8.72 9.84 -6.07
C ASN A 42 7.80 11.08 -5.97
N ASP A 43 6.49 10.86 -6.09
CA ASP A 43 5.39 11.82 -6.08
C ASP A 43 4.62 11.79 -4.75
N TYR A 44 4.99 10.90 -3.83
CA TYR A 44 4.28 10.71 -2.55
C TYR A 44 2.77 10.59 -2.76
N ALA A 45 2.32 9.94 -3.85
CA ALA A 45 0.93 10.03 -4.30
C ALA A 45 -0.11 9.59 -3.23
N LEU A 46 0.29 8.74 -2.28
CA LEU A 46 -0.52 8.33 -1.13
C LEU A 46 -0.65 9.42 -0.04
N ILE A 47 0.32 10.33 0.04
CA ILE A 47 0.40 11.45 0.98
C ILE A 47 -0.13 12.74 0.34
N ASP A 48 0.27 13.03 -0.90
CA ASP A 48 0.03 14.32 -1.57
C ASP A 48 -1.44 14.54 -1.93
N ARG A 49 -2.16 13.47 -2.31
CA ARG A 49 -3.58 13.59 -2.68
C ARG A 49 -4.54 13.67 -1.50
N GLY A 50 -4.09 13.38 -0.26
CA GLY A 50 -4.93 13.37 0.93
C GLY A 50 -6.17 12.45 0.86
N GLN A 51 -6.26 11.60 -0.17
CA GLN A 51 -7.36 10.68 -0.41
C GLN A 51 -6.90 9.24 -0.17
N PRO A 52 -7.71 8.42 0.53
CA PRO A 52 -7.40 7.01 0.72
C PRO A 52 -7.36 6.29 -0.62
N ALA A 53 -6.25 5.61 -0.93
CA ALA A 53 -6.14 4.68 -2.04
C ALA A 53 -6.84 3.36 -1.67
N CYS A 54 -7.78 2.91 -2.48
CA CYS A 54 -8.40 1.60 -2.36
C CYS A 54 -7.55 0.57 -3.12
N ILE A 55 -6.77 -0.23 -2.39
CA ILE A 55 -5.98 -1.30 -2.98
C ILE A 55 -6.65 -2.65 -2.79
N GLU A 56 -6.33 -3.59 -3.67
CA GLU A 56 -6.76 -4.97 -3.57
C GLU A 56 -5.57 -5.85 -3.19
N VAL A 57 -5.83 -6.81 -2.29
CA VAL A 57 -4.83 -7.70 -1.71
C VAL A 57 -5.35 -9.12 -1.79
N LEU A 58 -4.66 -9.96 -2.54
CA LEU A 58 -4.95 -11.37 -2.67
C LEU A 58 -3.92 -12.20 -1.92
N GLN A 59 -4.33 -12.94 -0.89
CA GLN A 59 -3.48 -13.96 -0.27
C GLN A 59 -3.45 -15.21 -1.17
N VAL A 60 -2.26 -15.58 -1.68
CA VAL A 60 -2.11 -16.65 -2.68
C VAL A 60 -2.54 -18.02 -2.13
N ASP A 61 -2.07 -18.39 -0.93
CA ASP A 61 -2.37 -19.70 -0.32
C ASP A 61 -3.87 -19.94 -0.05
N SER A 62 -4.57 -18.91 0.41
CA SER A 62 -5.98 -19.03 0.82
C SER A 62 -6.94 -18.54 -0.25
N ASN A 63 -6.43 -18.00 -1.35
CA ASN A 63 -7.19 -17.30 -2.39
C ASN A 63 -8.17 -16.28 -1.80
N GLU A 64 -7.74 -15.58 -0.74
CA GLU A 64 -8.55 -14.60 -0.03
C GLU A 64 -8.27 -13.22 -0.60
N LEU A 65 -9.28 -12.63 -1.27
CA LEU A 65 -9.21 -11.27 -1.80
C LEU A 65 -9.81 -10.28 -0.81
N LYS A 66 -9.07 -9.22 -0.49
CA LYS A 66 -9.50 -8.14 0.39
C LYS A 66 -9.18 -6.79 -0.23
N THR A 67 -10.16 -5.90 -0.20
CA THR A 67 -9.97 -4.49 -0.52
C THR A 67 -9.64 -3.72 0.75
N ILE A 68 -8.50 -3.02 0.77
CA ILE A 68 -8.01 -2.26 1.91
C ILE A 68 -7.83 -0.80 1.50
N LYS A 69 -8.30 0.12 2.34
CA LYS A 69 -8.07 1.55 2.16
C LYS A 69 -6.77 1.96 2.85
N VAL A 70 -5.89 2.61 2.11
CA VAL A 70 -4.59 3.08 2.58
C VAL A 70 -4.52 4.58 2.40
N SER A 71 -4.18 5.29 3.48
CA SER A 71 -3.93 6.74 3.43
C SER A 71 -2.54 7.01 3.97
N GLY A 72 -1.77 7.85 3.28
CA GLY A 72 -0.57 8.45 3.83
C GLY A 72 -0.96 9.70 4.64
N HIS A 73 -0.42 9.83 5.86
CA HIS A 73 -0.56 11.05 6.65
C HIS A 73 0.82 11.71 6.79
N MET A 74 0.93 12.97 6.39
CA MET A 74 2.10 13.80 6.71
C MET A 74 1.92 14.37 8.12
N GLU A 75 2.61 13.82 9.10
CA GLU A 75 2.72 14.46 10.42
C GLU A 75 3.80 15.56 10.34
N ARG A 76 3.38 16.82 10.57
CA ARG A 76 4.33 17.94 10.68
C ARG A 76 4.99 17.88 12.05
N VAL A 77 6.27 17.50 12.08
CA VAL A 77 7.10 17.55 13.29
C VAL A 77 7.75 18.93 13.38
N TYR A 78 7.42 19.68 14.44
CA TYR A 78 8.06 20.96 14.75
C TYR A 78 9.09 20.76 15.86
N THR A 79 10.35 21.03 15.58
CA THR A 79 11.41 21.08 16.60
C THR A 79 11.76 22.54 16.85
N THR A 80 11.56 23.01 18.08
CA THR A 80 12.02 24.32 18.54
C THR A 80 13.42 24.19 19.12
N TRP A 81 14.31 25.10 18.74
CA TRP A 81 15.64 25.23 19.32
C TRP A 81 15.64 26.48 20.23
N GLU A 82 16.29 26.39 21.40
CA GLU A 82 16.52 27.52 22.32
C GLU A 82 17.73 28.36 21.90
#